data_AF-A0A8B6DT13-F1
#
_entry.id   AF-A0A8B6DT13-F1
#
_cell.length_a   1.000
_cell.length_b   1.000
_cell.length_c   1.000
_cell.angle_alpha   90.00
_cell.angle_beta   90.00
_cell.angle_gamma   90.00
#
_symmetry.space_group_name_H-M   'P 1'
#
loop_
_entity.id
_entity.type
_entity.pdbx_description
1 polymer ?
#
loop_
_entity_poly.entity_id
_entity_poly.type
_entity_poly.pdbx_seq_one_letter_code
_entity_poly.pdbx_strand_id
1 'polypeptide(L)'
;MAARVIAGNRGGKVLIYNGFKYQKNRQRIHAIYWRCWRQECRANLQNNIFNLDDQAHNITILQEGPIHTKKNDTVIGVDTTLQSLRSAIQQDPSVPIKRVYNNFARNVAQGGGD
;
A
#
# COMPACT_ATOMS: atom_id res chain seq x y z
N MET A 1 10.52 7.17 7.02
CA MET A 1 9.32 6.64 6.33
C MET A 1 9.68 6.51 4.86
N ALA A 2 9.55 5.31 4.27
CA ALA A 2 9.96 5.09 2.89
C ALA A 2 8.75 5.16 1.95
N ALA A 3 8.84 6.01 0.92
CA ALA A 3 7.87 6.07 -0.16
C ALA A 3 8.40 5.25 -1.35
N ARG A 4 7.56 4.44 -1.98
CA ARG A 4 7.91 3.66 -3.18
C ARG A 4 6.86 3.79 -4.26
N VAL A 5 7.26 3.85 -5.52
CA VAL A 5 6.34 3.79 -6.66
C VAL A 5 6.29 2.37 -7.20
N ILE A 6 5.08 1.89 -7.49
CA ILE A 6 4.82 0.61 -8.13
C ILE A 6 4.05 0.82 -9.42
N ALA A 7 4.16 -0.14 -10.34
CA ALA A 7 3.29 -0.20 -11.51
C ALA A 7 1.87 -0.61 -11.05
N GLY A 8 0.87 0.16 -11.49
CA GLY A 8 -0.54 -0.16 -11.32
C GLY A 8 -1.04 -1.10 -12.42
N ASN A 9 -2.21 -1.70 -12.19
CA ASN A 9 -2.79 -2.73 -13.07
C ASN A 9 -3.08 -2.28 -14.51
N ARG A 10 -3.05 -0.96 -14.79
CA ARG A 10 -3.29 -0.39 -16.13
C ARG A 10 -2.07 0.39 -16.65
N GLY A 11 -0.87 0.09 -16.17
CA GLY A 11 0.37 0.78 -16.56
C GLY A 11 0.56 2.17 -15.95
N GLY A 12 -0.39 2.65 -15.13
CA GLY A 12 -0.22 3.88 -14.36
C GLY A 12 0.73 3.71 -13.17
N LYS A 13 1.31 4.80 -12.67
CA LYS A 13 2.17 4.78 -11.47
C LYS A 13 1.32 4.92 -10.19
N VAL A 14 1.62 4.12 -9.17
CA VAL A 14 0.98 4.16 -7.85
C VAL A 14 2.05 4.40 -6.79
N LEU A 15 1.84 5.41 -5.96
CA LEU A 15 2.71 5.72 -4.83
C LEU A 15 2.22 5.00 -3.58
N ILE A 16 3.12 4.27 -2.92
CA ILE A 16 2.89 3.65 -1.62
C ILE A 16 3.64 4.48 -0.57
N TYR A 17 2.91 5.00 0.41
CA TYR A 17 3.46 5.77 1.51
C TYR A 17 2.70 5.47 2.80
N ASN A 18 3.42 5.17 3.88
CA ASN A 18 2.87 4.77 5.17
C ASN A 18 1.81 3.65 5.08
N GLY A 19 2.01 2.72 4.14
CA GLY A 19 1.07 1.63 3.90
C GLY A 19 -0.19 2.01 3.13
N PHE A 20 -0.34 3.25 2.65
CA PHE A 20 -1.50 3.68 1.85
C PHE A 20 -1.15 3.80 0.36
N LYS A 21 -2.13 3.53 -0.50
CA LYS A 21 -2.04 3.70 -1.96
C LYS A 21 -2.50 5.09 -2.38
N TYR A 22 -1.66 5.75 -3.16
CA TYR A 22 -1.99 7.01 -3.80
C TYR A 22 -1.84 6.89 -5.31
N GLN A 23 -2.81 7.43 -6.03
CA GLN A 23 -2.81 7.54 -7.48
C GLN A 23 -2.39 8.95 -7.89
N LYS A 24 -1.68 9.05 -9.01
CA LYS A 24 -1.29 10.34 -9.58
C LYS A 24 -2.55 11.15 -9.91
N ASN A 25 -2.67 12.33 -9.31
CA ASN A 25 -3.79 13.24 -9.54
C ASN A 25 -3.42 14.27 -10.61
N ARG A 26 -2.36 15.04 -10.37
CA ARG A 26 -1.91 16.14 -11.25
C ARG A 26 -0.40 16.26 -11.22
N GLN A 27 0.18 16.69 -12.31
CA GLN A 27 1.60 17.05 -12.39
C GLN A 27 1.70 18.54 -12.73
N ARG A 28 2.55 19.24 -11.98
CA ARG A 28 2.97 20.62 -12.23
C ARG A 28 4.46 20.63 -12.53
N ILE A 29 4.98 21.77 -12.96
CA ILE A 29 6.38 21.94 -13.39
C ILE A 29 7.38 21.50 -12.30
N HIS A 30 7.05 21.68 -11.02
CA HIS A 30 7.94 21.41 -9.89
C HIS A 30 7.48 20.25 -8.99
N ALA A 31 6.27 19.71 -9.20
CA ALA A 31 5.68 18.78 -8.25
C ALA A 31 4.64 17.85 -8.87
N ILE A 32 4.48 16.67 -8.28
CA ILE A 32 3.37 15.77 -8.57
C ILE A 32 2.50 15.69 -7.33
N TYR A 33 1.20 15.82 -7.58
CA TYR A 33 0.15 15.67 -6.60
C TYR A 33 -0.42 14.27 -6.72
N TRP A 34 -0.46 13.59 -5.59
CA TRP A 34 -1.05 12.28 -5.43
C TRP A 34 -2.29 12.40 -4.56
N ARG A 35 -3.32 11.64 -4.90
CA ARG A 35 -4.53 11.52 -4.09
C ARG A 35 -4.66 10.08 -3.63
N CYS A 36 -5.31 9.87 -2.49
CA CYS A 36 -5.71 8.52 -2.11
C CYS A 36 -6.46 7.84 -3.27
N TRP A 37 -6.21 6.54 -3.42
CA TRP A 37 -6.87 5.74 -4.45
C TRP A 37 -8.39 5.63 -4.23
N ARG A 38 -8.84 5.69 -2.96
CA ARG A 38 -10.26 5.73 -2.60
C ARG A 38 -10.88 7.08 -2.95
N GLN A 39 -12.12 7.07 -3.42
CA GLN A 39 -12.80 8.31 -3.81
C GLN A 39 -13.30 9.11 -2.60
N GLU A 40 -13.73 8.44 -1.53
CA GLU A 40 -14.19 9.07 -0.29
C GLU A 40 -13.07 9.65 0.57
N CYS A 41 -11.81 9.24 0.34
CA CYS A 41 -10.67 9.70 1.13
C CYS A 41 -10.07 11.00 0.57
N ARG A 42 -9.89 12.01 1.44
CA ARG A 42 -9.32 13.32 1.09
C ARG A 42 -7.79 13.40 1.28
N ALA A 43 -7.16 12.32 1.72
CA ALA A 43 -5.71 12.27 1.88
C ALA A 43 -5.00 12.49 0.54
N ASN A 44 -3.95 13.31 0.57
CA ASN A 44 -3.16 13.65 -0.59
C ASN A 44 -1.69 13.80 -0.20
N LEU A 45 -0.80 13.65 -1.19
CA LEU A 45 0.63 13.82 -1.02
C LEU A 45 1.19 14.66 -2.16
N GLN A 46 2.29 15.34 -1.88
CA GLN A 46 3.08 16.03 -2.89
C GLN A 46 4.53 15.53 -2.85
N ASN A 47 5.11 15.26 -4.01
CA ASN A 47 6.55 15.04 -4.15
C ASN A 47 7.12 15.88 -5.31
N ASN A 48 8.44 15.95 -5.41
CA ASN A 48 9.13 16.63 -6.51
C ASN A 48 8.99 15.84 -7.83
N ILE A 49 8.92 16.54 -8.96
CA ILE A 49 8.85 15.97 -10.31
C ILE A 49 10.05 15.09 -10.67
N PHE A 50 11.24 15.42 -10.15
CA PHE A 50 12.50 14.74 -10.49
C PHE A 50 12.63 13.30 -9.93
N ASN A 51 11.63 12.82 -9.18
CA ASN A 51 11.67 11.54 -8.47
C ASN A 51 10.76 10.47 -9.09
N LEU A 52 10.45 10.58 -10.39
CA LEU A 52 9.54 9.64 -11.07
C LEU A 52 10.20 8.71 -12.09
N ASP A 53 11.50 8.84 -12.36
CA ASP A 53 12.19 7.86 -13.20
C ASP A 53 12.09 6.47 -12.55
N ASP A 54 11.93 5.43 -13.37
CA ASP A 54 11.58 4.08 -12.92
C ASP A 54 12.63 3.43 -12.00
N GLN A 55 13.74 4.14 -11.72
CA GLN A 55 14.79 3.79 -10.77
C GLN A 55 14.96 4.76 -9.60
N ALA A 56 14.06 5.73 -9.40
CA ALA A 56 14.12 6.65 -8.27
C ALA A 56 13.70 5.92 -6.98
N HIS A 57 14.67 5.35 -6.28
CA HIS A 57 14.46 4.64 -5.00
C HIS A 57 14.18 5.62 -3.84
N ASN A 58 14.42 6.92 -4.03
CA ASN A 58 14.36 7.94 -2.99
C ASN A 58 13.28 8.98 -3.30
N ILE A 59 12.02 8.61 -3.10
CA ILE A 59 10.91 9.56 -3.21
C ILE A 59 10.77 10.35 -1.91
N THR A 60 11.08 11.64 -1.96
CA THR A 60 10.84 12.55 -0.83
C THR A 60 9.43 13.13 -0.91
N ILE A 61 8.64 12.92 0.14
CA ILE A 61 7.35 13.57 0.33
C ILE A 61 7.60 14.99 0.84
N LEU A 62 7.11 15.98 0.10
CA LEU A 62 7.22 17.40 0.42
C LEU A 62 6.06 17.89 1.27
N GLN A 63 4.86 17.35 1.03
CA GLN A 63 3.65 17.75 1.75
C GLN A 63 2.70 16.56 1.93
N GLU A 64 2.13 16.47 3.13
CA GLU A 64 1.07 15.55 3.49
C GLU A 64 -0.23 16.34 3.70
N GLY A 65 -1.29 15.91 3.03
CA GLY A 65 -2.64 16.43 3.20
C GLY A 65 -3.35 15.84 4.43
N PRO A 66 -4.69 15.89 4.46
CA PRO A 66 -5.48 15.32 5.54
C PRO A 66 -5.15 13.85 5.81
N ILE A 67 -5.17 13.46 7.08
CA ILE A 67 -4.91 12.08 7.52
C ILE A 67 -6.07 11.17 7.04
N HIS A 68 -5.76 9.91 6.71
CA HIS A 68 -6.77 8.90 6.38
C HIS A 68 -7.77 8.73 7.53
N THR A 69 -9.05 8.79 7.21
CA THR A 69 -10.14 8.85 8.20
C THR A 69 -10.58 7.47 8.70
N LYS A 70 -10.18 6.37 8.03
CA LYS A 70 -10.52 5.00 8.44
C LYS A 70 -9.26 4.14 8.55
N LYS A 71 -9.12 3.38 9.65
CA LYS A 71 -7.99 2.47 9.91
C LYS A 71 -7.96 1.21 9.03
N ASN A 72 -9.05 0.91 8.30
CA ASN A 72 -9.12 -0.21 7.35
C ASN A 72 -8.40 0.08 6.01
N ASP A 73 -7.60 1.15 5.96
CA ASP A 73 -6.99 1.70 4.74
C ASP A 73 -5.51 1.35 4.56
N THR A 74 -4.88 0.68 5.53
CA THR A 74 -3.59 0.05 5.29
C THR A 74 -3.74 -0.94 4.14
N VAL A 75 -2.82 -0.91 3.19
CA VAL A 75 -2.62 -1.93 2.17
C VAL A 75 -2.19 -3.22 2.88
N ILE A 76 -3.13 -3.85 3.58
CA ILE A 76 -3.11 -5.24 3.98
C ILE A 76 -3.63 -6.02 2.77
N GLY A 77 -2.95 -5.86 1.63
CA GLY A 77 -3.47 -6.35 0.35
C GLY A 77 -2.93 -7.71 -0.03
N VAL A 78 -1.63 -7.92 0.16
CA VAL A 78 -0.93 -9.14 -0.25
C VAL A 78 0.35 -9.30 0.58
N ASP A 79 1.07 -8.21 0.85
CA ASP A 79 2.40 -8.26 1.49
C ASP A 79 2.33 -8.77 2.95
N THR A 80 1.44 -8.22 3.76
CA THR A 80 1.24 -8.65 5.16
C THR A 80 0.60 -10.03 5.25
N THR A 81 -0.39 -10.34 4.41
CA THR A 81 -0.99 -11.69 4.33
C THR A 81 0.05 -12.74 3.99
N LEU A 82 0.88 -12.49 2.98
CA LEU A 82 2.00 -13.36 2.63
C LEU A 82 3.03 -13.42 3.75
N GLN A 83 3.28 -12.32 4.45
CA GLN A 83 4.22 -12.30 5.57
C GLN A 83 3.69 -13.09 6.76
N SER A 84 2.41 -13.00 7.10
CA SER A 84 1.76 -13.82 8.12
C SER A 84 1.73 -15.29 7.75
N LEU A 85 1.45 -15.62 6.48
CA LEU A 85 1.54 -17.00 5.98
C LEU A 85 2.97 -17.54 6.06
N ARG A 86 3.98 -16.74 5.66
CA ARG A 86 5.40 -17.09 5.76
C ARG A 86 5.82 -17.32 7.20
N SER A 87 5.46 -16.43 8.11
CA SER A 87 5.77 -16.59 9.53
C SER A 87 5.12 -17.85 10.12
N ALA A 88 3.89 -18.16 9.75
CA ALA A 88 3.20 -19.37 10.22
C ALA A 88 3.87 -20.67 9.70
N ILE A 89 4.37 -20.68 8.47
CA ILE A 89 5.13 -21.81 7.91
C ILE A 89 6.51 -21.95 8.57
N GLN A 90 7.16 -20.83 8.91
CA GLN A 90 8.46 -20.84 9.59
C GLN A 90 8.38 -21.30 11.05
N GLN A 91 7.28 -20.99 11.75
CA GLN A 91 7.08 -21.38 13.15
C GLN A 91 6.83 -22.88 13.31
N ASP A 92 6.18 -23.52 12.35
CA ASP A 92 5.98 -24.96 12.36
C ASP A 92 6.03 -25.54 10.93
N PRO A 93 7.23 -25.95 10.47
CA PRO A 93 7.41 -26.53 9.14
C PRO A 93 6.69 -27.86 8.93
N SER A 94 6.25 -28.51 10.02
CA SER A 94 5.57 -29.82 9.95
C SER A 94 4.09 -29.69 9.57
N VAL A 95 3.52 -28.48 9.66
CA VAL A 95 2.13 -28.24 9.34
C VAL A 95 1.94 -28.17 7.81
N PRO A 96 1.02 -28.95 7.23
CA PRO A 96 0.71 -28.86 5.81
C PRO A 96 0.24 -27.44 5.44
N ILE A 97 0.80 -26.88 4.37
CA ILE A 97 0.49 -25.52 3.87
C ILE A 97 -1.01 -25.28 3.72
N LYS A 98 -1.77 -26.31 3.31
CA LYS A 98 -3.24 -26.26 3.19
C LYS A 98 -3.95 -25.96 4.52
N ARG A 99 -3.43 -26.46 5.65
CA ARG A 99 -3.97 -26.19 6.99
C ARG A 99 -3.69 -24.75 7.41
N VAL A 100 -2.49 -24.25 7.12
CA VAL A 100 -2.11 -22.84 7.34
C VAL A 100 -3.04 -21.91 6.55
N TYR A 101 -3.27 -22.19 5.27
CA TYR A 101 -4.19 -21.44 4.42
C TYR A 101 -5.63 -21.45 4.96
N ASN A 102 -6.16 -22.63 5.31
CA ASN A 102 -7.52 -22.75 5.82
C ASN A 102 -7.74 -21.98 7.13
N ASN A 103 -6.76 -22.01 8.03
CA ASN A 103 -6.80 -21.23 9.27
C ASN A 103 -6.78 -19.73 8.99
N PHE A 104 -5.90 -19.31 8.08
CA PHE A 104 -5.79 -17.91 7.69
C PHE A 104 -7.09 -17.40 7.02
N ALA A 105 -7.64 -18.15 6.08
CA ALA A 105 -8.88 -17.82 5.38
C ALA A 105 -10.07 -17.65 6.36
N ARG A 106 -10.15 -18.49 7.40
CA ARG A 106 -11.16 -18.38 8.46
C ARG A 106 -11.01 -17.10 9.28
N ASN A 107 -9.78 -16.72 9.62
CA ASN A 107 -9.51 -15.50 10.40
C ASN A 107 -9.80 -14.23 9.59
N VAL A 108 -9.51 -14.24 8.28
CA VAL A 108 -9.84 -13.11 7.39
C VAL A 108 -11.35 -12.97 7.20
N ALA A 109 -12.09 -14.08 7.11
CA ALA A 109 -13.55 -14.06 6.99
C ALA A 109 -14.26 -13.50 8.24
N GLN A 110 -13.64 -13.57 9.42
CA GLN A 110 -14.20 -13.06 10.68
C GLN A 110 -13.89 -11.57 10.95
N GLY A 111 -13.00 -10.94 10.18
CA GLY A 111 -12.58 -9.53 10.37
C GLY A 111 -13.25 -8.52 9.42
N GLY A 112 -14.33 -8.91 8.73
CA GLY A 112 -14.99 -8.12 7.67
C GLY A 112 -16.29 -7.43 8.09
N GLY A 113 -16.48 -7.14 9.38
CA GLY A 113 -17.59 -6.34 9.91
C GLY A 113 -17.04 -5.10 10.61
N ASP A 114 -17.66 -3.95 10.31
CA ASP A 114 -17.46 -2.58 10.82
C ASP A 114 -16.51 -1.65 10.02
#